data_AF-I8U0V7-F1
#
_entry.id   AF-I8U0V7-F1
#
_cell.length_a   1.000
_cell.length_b   1.000
_cell.length_c   1.000
_cell.angle_alpha   90.00
_cell.angle_beta   90.00
_cell.angle_gamma   90.00
#
_symmetry.space_group_name_H-M   'P 1'
#
loop_
_entity.id
_entity.type
_entity.pdbx_description
1 polymer ?
#
loop_
_entity_poly.entity_id
_entity_poly.type
_entity_poly.pdbx_seq_one_letter_code
_entity_poly.pdbx_strand_id
1 'polypeptide(L)'
;MELSPTGRSTVPPGEHAGLMDWMSRAGEGVLLSPRRDIGRFPELRVSNQNAVDIERIRLGLDVRTTIMLRNIPNKIDQTMLKAIVDETSHGKYDFMYLRIASGTPS
;
A
#
# COMPACT_ATOMS: atom_id res chain seq x y z
N MET A 1 -7.12 -23.26 -27.72
CA MET A 1 -6.48 -22.31 -26.79
C MET A 1 -7.59 -21.50 -26.16
N GLU A 2 -8.13 -22.01 -25.05
CA GLU A 2 -9.16 -21.34 -24.25
C GLU A 2 -8.46 -20.37 -23.30
N LEU A 3 -8.81 -19.08 -23.37
CA LEU A 3 -8.25 -18.03 -22.53
C LEU A 3 -9.29 -17.66 -21.46
N SER A 4 -8.97 -17.88 -20.19
CA SER A 4 -9.83 -17.46 -19.08
C SER A 4 -9.94 -15.93 -18.99
N PRO A 5 -11.07 -15.37 -18.51
CA PRO A 5 -11.39 -13.94 -18.59
C PRO A 5 -10.47 -12.99 -17.79
N THR A 6 -9.53 -13.51 -17.01
CA THR A 6 -8.69 -12.71 -16.08
C THR A 6 -7.23 -12.58 -16.50
N GLY A 7 -6.85 -12.98 -17.73
CA GLY A 7 -5.56 -12.58 -18.31
C GLY A 7 -4.31 -13.00 -17.52
N ARG A 8 -4.39 -14.08 -16.71
CA ARG A 8 -3.25 -14.66 -15.99
C ARG A 8 -2.86 -16.00 -16.60
N SER A 9 -1.56 -16.14 -16.90
CA SER A 9 -0.94 -17.36 -17.41
C SER A 9 -1.24 -18.55 -16.49
N THR A 10 -1.82 -19.62 -17.04
CA THR A 10 -2.06 -20.86 -16.32
C THR A 10 -0.85 -21.76 -16.52
N VAL A 11 -0.03 -21.93 -15.49
CA VAL A 11 0.96 -23.03 -15.49
C VAL A 11 0.16 -24.34 -15.38
N PRO A 12 0.35 -25.33 -16.26
CA PRO A 12 -0.46 -26.54 -16.26
C PRO A 12 -0.29 -27.32 -14.94
N PRO A 13 -1.38 -27.87 -14.38
CA PRO A 13 -1.32 -28.71 -13.18
C PRO A 13 -0.70 -30.07 -13.55
N GLY A 14 0.62 -30.08 -13.65
CA GLY A 14 1.42 -31.27 -13.97
C GLY A 14 2.87 -31.15 -13.53
N GLU A 15 3.38 -29.94 -13.31
CA GLU A 15 4.81 -29.73 -13.03
C GLU A 15 5.15 -29.59 -11.54
N HIS A 16 4.16 -29.45 -10.65
CA HIS A 16 4.40 -29.39 -9.20
C HIS A 16 4.60 -30.78 -8.56
N ALA A 17 4.02 -31.83 -9.15
CA ALA A 17 4.14 -33.19 -8.65
C ALA A 17 5.58 -33.74 -8.79
N GLY A 18 6.29 -33.38 -9.88
CA GLY A 18 7.66 -33.84 -10.12
C GLY A 18 8.69 -33.23 -9.17
N LEU A 19 8.48 -31.99 -8.71
CA LEU A 19 9.38 -31.33 -7.78
C LEU A 19 9.28 -31.93 -6.36
N MET A 20 8.06 -32.28 -5.94
CA MET A 20 7.80 -32.92 -4.64
C MET A 20 8.26 -34.38 -4.59
N ASP A 21 8.20 -35.10 -5.73
CA ASP A 21 8.69 -36.48 -5.86
C ASP A 21 10.23 -36.57 -5.76
N TRP A 22 10.97 -35.64 -6.38
CA TRP A 22 12.43 -35.53 -6.25
C TRP A 22 12.85 -35.29 -4.79
N MET A 23 12.15 -34.40 -4.08
CA MET A 23 12.46 -34.09 -2.68
C MET A 23 12.14 -35.28 -1.75
N SER A 24 11.23 -36.16 -2.14
CA SER A 24 10.79 -37.32 -1.34
C SER A 24 11.64 -38.58 -1.57
N ARG A 25 12.31 -38.70 -2.73
CA ARG A 25 13.24 -39.81 -3.02
C ARG A 25 14.63 -39.65 -2.37
N ALA A 26 14.98 -38.44 -1.93
CA ALA A 26 16.14 -38.20 -1.07
C ALA A 26 15.74 -38.48 0.39
N GLY A 27 15.66 -39.75 0.73
CA GLY A 27 15.28 -40.20 2.06
C GLY A 27 16.30 -39.81 3.12
N GLU A 28 15.91 -38.91 4.03
CA GLU A 28 16.28 -38.97 5.44
C GLU A 28 15.05 -38.60 6.28
N GLY A 29 14.51 -39.59 6.97
CA GLY A 29 13.37 -39.43 7.86
C GLY A 29 13.79 -38.94 9.24
N VAL A 30 13.14 -37.88 9.73
CA VAL A 30 12.86 -37.72 11.16
C VAL A 30 11.44 -37.19 11.33
N LEU A 31 10.63 -38.01 11.96
CA LEU A 31 9.28 -37.71 12.43
C LEU A 31 9.29 -36.55 13.45
N LEU A 32 8.58 -35.48 13.15
CA LEU A 32 7.93 -34.61 14.14
C LEU A 32 6.53 -34.26 13.63
N SER A 33 5.54 -35.01 14.10
CA SER A 33 4.12 -34.69 13.96
C SER A 33 3.74 -33.39 14.70
N PRO A 34 2.60 -32.78 14.36
CA PRO A 34 2.46 -31.32 14.24
C PRO A 34 2.12 -30.62 15.55
N ARG A 35 3.01 -29.74 16.04
CA ARG A 35 2.66 -28.73 17.06
C ARG A 35 3.71 -27.63 17.20
N ARG A 36 3.70 -26.67 16.26
CA ARG A 36 4.20 -25.30 16.43
C ARG A 36 3.28 -24.44 15.59
N ASP A 37 2.24 -23.87 16.17
CA ASP A 37 2.30 -22.50 16.68
C ASP A 37 3.10 -21.57 15.75
N ILE A 38 2.69 -21.55 14.48
CA ILE A 38 2.81 -20.36 13.66
C ILE A 38 1.43 -19.74 13.76
N GLY A 39 1.20 -19.11 14.92
CA GLY A 39 0.17 -18.11 15.05
C GLY A 39 0.22 -17.25 13.80
N ARG A 40 -0.95 -17.15 13.16
CA ARG A 40 -1.36 -16.03 12.30
C ARG A 40 -0.23 -15.02 12.23
N PHE A 41 0.58 -15.04 11.18
CA PHE A 41 1.20 -13.80 10.77
C PHE A 41 0.00 -12.87 10.58
N PRO A 42 -0.25 -11.92 11.49
CA PRO A 42 -1.25 -10.91 11.20
C PRO A 42 -0.69 -10.31 9.92
N GLU A 43 -1.46 -10.31 8.84
CA GLU A 43 -1.86 -9.09 8.13
C GLU A 43 -1.07 -7.80 8.46
N LEU A 44 0.26 -7.85 8.60
CA LEU A 44 1.09 -6.76 9.12
C LEU A 44 1.56 -5.89 7.97
N ARG A 45 0.70 -5.76 6.96
CA ARG A 45 0.72 -4.68 6.00
C ARG A 45 -0.73 -4.44 5.58
N VAL A 46 -1.54 -3.92 6.50
CA VAL A 46 -2.25 -2.67 6.14
C VAL A 46 -1.14 -1.66 5.87
N SER A 47 -0.48 -1.83 4.72
CA SER A 47 0.53 -0.92 4.23
C SER A 47 -0.19 0.42 4.21
N ASN A 48 0.37 1.42 4.87
CA ASN A 48 -0.08 2.77 4.68
C ASN A 48 0.22 3.11 3.22
N GLN A 49 -0.66 2.70 2.29
CA GLN A 49 -0.51 2.89 0.84
C GLN A 49 -0.37 4.39 0.52
N ASN A 50 -0.86 5.25 1.42
CA ASN A 50 -0.80 6.69 1.33
C ASN A 50 0.34 7.31 2.15
N ALA A 51 1.26 6.50 2.70
CA ALA A 51 2.49 7.02 3.27
C ALA A 51 3.29 7.71 2.16
N VAL A 52 3.82 8.87 2.50
CA VAL A 52 4.67 9.67 1.63
C VAL A 52 6.11 9.35 2.02
N ASP A 53 6.86 8.77 1.09
CA ASP A 53 8.27 8.44 1.25
C ASP A 53 9.11 9.35 0.34
N ILE A 54 9.91 10.21 0.96
CA ILE A 54 10.69 11.24 0.26
C ILE A 54 11.74 10.62 -0.66
N GLU A 55 12.36 9.50 -0.28
CA GLU A 55 13.38 8.86 -1.11
C GLU A 55 12.74 8.22 -2.35
N ARG A 56 11.55 7.63 -2.21
CA ARG A 56 10.79 7.13 -3.36
C ARG A 56 10.42 8.24 -4.33
N ILE A 57 10.04 9.43 -3.84
CA ILE A 57 9.74 10.59 -4.69
C ILE A 57 11.01 11.05 -5.41
N ARG A 58 12.13 11.19 -4.70
CA ARG A 58 13.43 11.61 -5.28
C ARG A 58 13.92 10.66 -6.37
N LEU A 59 13.68 9.35 -6.20
CA LEU A 59 14.03 8.31 -7.18
C LEU A 59 12.99 8.16 -8.30
N GLY A 60 11.89 8.92 -8.29
CA GLY A 60 10.81 8.81 -9.28
C GLY A 60 9.95 7.54 -9.16
N LEU A 61 10.03 6.83 -8.04
CA LEU A 61 9.25 5.61 -7.74
C LEU A 61 7.87 5.92 -7.15
N ASP A 62 7.66 7.16 -6.72
CA ASP A 62 6.36 7.70 -6.31
C ASP A 62 6.10 8.98 -7.09
N VAL A 63 5.16 8.91 -8.03
CA VAL A 63 4.83 9.98 -8.99
C VAL A 63 3.52 10.68 -8.64
N ARG A 64 2.95 10.41 -7.45
CA ARG A 64 1.70 11.02 -7.02
C ARG A 64 1.91 12.52 -6.78
N THR A 65 1.02 13.34 -7.30
CA THR A 65 1.07 14.81 -7.20
C THR A 65 0.10 15.38 -6.16
N THR A 66 -0.67 14.53 -5.49
CA THR A 66 -1.68 14.94 -4.49
C THR A 66 -1.25 14.53 -3.08
N ILE A 67 -1.29 15.48 -2.14
CA ILE A 67 -0.94 15.27 -0.72
C ILE A 67 -2.12 15.64 0.18
N MET A 68 -2.33 14.86 1.24
CA MET A 68 -3.29 15.17 2.30
C MET A 68 -2.61 15.85 3.48
N LEU A 69 -2.87 17.15 3.67
CA LEU A 69 -2.49 17.84 4.90
C LEU A 69 -3.47 17.45 6.03
N ARG A 70 -2.92 17.04 7.17
CA ARG A 70 -3.69 16.65 8.37
C ARG A 70 -3.31 17.55 9.54
N ASN A 71 -4.07 17.46 10.63
CA ASN A 71 -3.86 18.24 11.86
C ASN A 71 -3.92 19.76 11.64
N ILE A 72 -4.79 20.20 10.73
CA ILE A 72 -5.05 21.63 10.49
C ILE A 72 -5.95 22.17 11.61
N PRO A 73 -5.58 23.27 12.30
CA PRO A 73 -6.43 23.87 13.32
C PRO A 73 -7.79 24.31 12.75
N ASN A 74 -8.87 24.11 13.52
CA ASN A 74 -10.24 24.43 13.07
C ASN A 74 -10.49 25.90 12.70
N LYS A 75 -9.64 26.82 13.19
CA LYS A 75 -9.75 28.26 12.92
C LYS A 75 -9.03 28.69 11.63
N ILE A 76 -8.33 27.77 10.96
CA ILE A 76 -7.68 28.06 9.68
C ILE A 76 -8.74 28.03 8.58
N ASP A 77 -8.88 29.12 7.85
CA ASP A 77 -9.66 29.17 6.62
C ASP A 77 -8.81 28.82 5.39
N GLN A 78 -9.46 28.71 4.23
CA GLN A 78 -8.79 28.33 2.99
C GLN A 78 -7.74 29.36 2.55
N THR A 79 -7.98 30.66 2.79
CA THR A 79 -7.07 31.74 2.39
C THR A 79 -5.81 31.76 3.25
N MET A 80 -5.95 31.58 4.57
CA MET A 80 -4.86 31.46 5.52
C MET A 80 -4.00 30.24 5.21
N LEU A 81 -4.63 29.08 4.97
CA LEU A 81 -3.90 27.88 4.57
C LEU A 81 -3.11 28.12 3.28
N LYS A 82 -3.72 28.78 2.28
CA LYS A 82 -3.05 29.13 1.03
C LYS A 82 -1.80 29.97 1.29
N ALA A 83 -1.93 31.03 2.08
CA ALA A 83 -0.83 31.93 2.40
C ALA A 83 0.34 31.18 3.05
N ILE A 84 0.07 30.27 3.99
CA ILE A 84 1.10 29.45 4.65
C ILE A 84 1.80 28.52 3.65
N VAL A 85 1.06 27.84 2.78
CA VAL A 85 1.64 26.94 1.77
C VAL A 85 2.47 27.72 0.75
N ASP A 86 2.02 28.91 0.37
CA ASP A 86 2.69 29.78 -0.60
C ASP A 86 4.09 30.22 -0.14
N GLU A 87 4.35 30.33 1.17
CA GLU A 87 5.68 30.71 1.69
C GLU A 87 6.82 29.83 1.16
N THR A 88 6.55 28.55 0.87
CA THR A 88 7.56 27.59 0.39
C THR A 88 7.26 27.01 -0.99
N SER A 89 5.99 27.04 -1.39
CA SER A 89 5.48 26.26 -2.50
C SER A 89 4.59 27.06 -3.44
N HIS A 90 4.68 28.39 -3.43
CA HIS A 90 3.97 29.25 -4.38
C HIS A 90 4.23 28.80 -5.83
N GLY A 91 3.15 28.62 -6.59
CA GLY A 91 3.21 28.19 -8.00
C GLY A 91 3.60 26.72 -8.22
N LYS A 92 3.74 25.91 -7.16
CA LYS A 92 4.09 24.48 -7.26
C LYS A 92 2.89 23.54 -7.12
N TYR A 93 1.68 24.08 -7.00
CA TYR A 93 0.43 23.33 -6.94
C TYR A 93 -0.61 24.00 -7.84
N ASP A 94 -1.53 23.20 -8.38
CA ASP A 94 -2.56 23.60 -9.33
C ASP A 94 -3.98 23.54 -8.74
N PHE A 95 -4.18 22.82 -7.62
CA PHE A 95 -5.43 22.85 -6.86
C PHE A 95 -5.21 22.77 -5.34
N MET A 96 -6.16 23.31 -4.57
CA MET A 96 -6.21 23.17 -3.10
C MET A 96 -7.66 23.18 -2.61
N TYR A 97 -7.99 22.27 -1.70
CA TYR A 97 -9.31 22.18 -1.08
C TYR A 97 -9.20 22.02 0.44
N LEU A 98 -9.96 22.84 1.18
CA LEU A 98 -10.12 22.72 2.62
C LEU A 98 -11.58 22.38 2.92
N ARG A 99 -11.81 21.27 3.64
CA ARG A 99 -13.15 20.89 4.08
C ARG A 99 -13.57 21.75 5.26
N ILE A 100 -14.61 22.56 5.08
CA ILE A 100 -15.20 23.34 6.16
C ILE A 100 -16.30 22.50 6.82
N ALA A 101 -16.23 22.36 8.14
CA ALA A 101 -17.35 21.83 8.91
C ALA A 101 -18.36 22.96 9.10
N SER A 102 -19.52 22.86 8.45
CA SER A 102 -20.63 23.77 8.69
C SER A 102 -21.01 23.69 10.18
N GLY A 103 -20.91 24.81 10.90
CA GLY A 103 -21.41 24.91 12.26
C GLY A 103 -22.90 24.57 12.25
N THR A 104 -23.27 23.48 12.92
CA THR A 104 -24.67 23.24 13.24
C THR A 104 -25.14 24.39 14.14
N PRO A 105 -26.15 25.17 13.76
CA PRO A 105 -26.71 26.16 14.67
C PRO A 105 -27.29 25.42 15.87
N SER A 106 -26.86 25.81 17.07
CA SER A 106 -27.42 25.38 18.36
C SER A 106 -28.76 26.02 18.63
#